data_AF-A0A945S0M5-F1
#
_entry.id   AF-A0A945S0M5-F1
#
_cell.length_a   1.000
_cell.length_b   1.000
_cell.length_c   1.000
_cell.angle_alpha   90.00
_cell.angle_beta   90.00
_cell.angle_gamma   90.00
#
_symmetry.space_group_name_H-M   'P 1'
#
loop_
_entity.id
_entity.type
_entity.pdbx_description
1 polymer ?
#
loop_
_entity_poly.entity_id
_entity_poly.type
_entity_poly.pdbx_seq_one_letter_code
_entity_poly.pdbx_strand_id
1 'polypeptide(L)'
;MPVKPDFLFCGGSGTLVWQSPDTFRELTLPVLKHVTRLAADIGIPTHIHSCGPEAELVKMAAEESDLTIIDPLEILPMGDCNLADLKARYGDRIILKGNLHTTEVMLRGSVDDVVRASRQAIDDAATGGGFILSTGDQCGRDTPDENIRAMVETARTYGRY
;
A
#
# COMPACT_ATOMS: atom_id res chain seq x y z
N MET A 1 -7.07 17.55 24.82
CA MET A 1 -7.79 16.42 24.18
C MET A 1 -7.26 15.13 24.80
N PRO A 2 -8.09 14.10 25.00
CA PRO A 2 -7.57 12.79 25.39
C PRO A 2 -6.58 12.30 24.33
N VAL A 3 -5.46 11.74 24.77
CA VAL A 3 -4.43 11.19 23.88
C VAL A 3 -5.02 9.99 23.16
N LYS A 4 -5.04 10.02 21.82
CA LYS A 4 -5.43 8.90 20.96
C LYS A 4 -4.41 8.73 19.84
N PRO A 5 -4.21 7.52 19.30
CA PRO A 5 -3.38 7.33 18.13
C PRO A 5 -4.03 7.96 16.89
N ASP A 6 -3.21 8.47 15.97
CA ASP A 6 -3.66 9.01 14.69
C ASP A 6 -4.12 7.90 13.73
N PHE A 7 -3.48 6.74 13.81
CA PHE A 7 -3.81 5.54 13.04
C PHE A 7 -3.29 4.29 13.76
N LEU A 8 -3.89 3.13 13.45
CA LEU A 8 -3.52 1.85 14.04
C LEU A 8 -2.93 0.92 12.98
N PHE A 9 -1.74 0.40 13.24
CA PHE A 9 -1.18 -0.69 12.45
C PHE A 9 -1.79 -2.01 12.91
N CYS A 10 -2.59 -2.62 12.04
CA CYS A 10 -3.09 -3.96 12.21
C CYS A 10 -2.00 -4.86 11.61
N GLY A 11 -1.17 -5.49 12.45
CA GLY A 11 0.01 -6.23 11.99
C GLY A 11 -0.27 -7.23 10.86
N GLY A 12 0.71 -7.40 9.99
CA GLY A 12 0.75 -8.32 8.85
C GLY A 12 2.12 -8.17 8.20
N SER A 13 2.69 -9.24 7.64
CA SER A 13 3.85 -9.19 6.74
C SER A 13 4.00 -10.55 6.11
N GLY A 14 4.25 -10.61 4.79
CA GLY A 14 4.37 -11.88 4.08
C GLY A 14 3.09 -12.71 4.14
N THR A 15 1.91 -12.06 4.23
CA THR A 15 0.64 -12.74 4.53
C THR A 15 0.42 -13.86 3.54
N LEU A 16 0.34 -13.60 2.24
CA LEU A 16 0.09 -14.65 1.25
C LEU A 16 1.38 -15.28 0.66
N VAL A 17 2.55 -15.05 1.27
CA VAL A 17 3.82 -15.65 0.80
C VAL A 17 3.86 -17.15 1.14
N TRP A 18 3.46 -17.52 2.36
CA TRP A 18 3.51 -18.90 2.85
C TRP A 18 2.14 -19.45 3.26
N GLN A 19 1.08 -18.66 3.11
CA GLN A 19 -0.29 -19.04 3.50
C GLN A 19 -1.24 -18.90 2.31
N SER A 20 -2.22 -19.80 2.23
CA SER A 20 -3.26 -19.74 1.19
C SER A 20 -4.34 -18.71 1.55
N PRO A 21 -5.10 -18.19 0.57
CA PRO A 21 -6.27 -17.36 0.86
C PRO A 21 -7.29 -18.03 1.79
N ASP A 22 -7.47 -19.35 1.69
CA ASP A 22 -8.38 -20.10 2.57
C ASP A 22 -7.89 -20.08 4.02
N THR A 23 -6.59 -20.29 4.25
CA THR A 23 -5.96 -20.17 5.57
C THR A 23 -6.13 -18.76 6.14
N PHE A 24 -5.92 -17.73 5.32
CA PHE A 24 -6.13 -16.35 5.73
C PHE A 24 -7.59 -16.10 6.13
N ARG A 25 -8.55 -16.58 5.35
CA ARG A 25 -9.99 -16.44 5.63
C ARG A 25 -10.41 -17.13 6.93
N GLU A 26 -9.85 -18.29 7.21
CA GLU A 26 -10.17 -19.05 8.42
C GLU A 26 -9.56 -18.40 9.68
N LEU A 27 -8.29 -18.01 9.62
CA LEU A 27 -7.51 -17.68 10.82
C LEU A 27 -7.30 -16.18 11.02
N THR A 28 -7.10 -15.41 9.96
CA THR A 28 -6.66 -14.01 10.04
C THR A 28 -7.78 -13.01 9.77
N LEU A 29 -8.59 -13.25 8.74
CA LEU A 29 -9.68 -12.35 8.35
C LEU A 29 -10.68 -12.05 9.48
N PRO A 30 -11.10 -13.01 10.34
CA PRO A 30 -12.00 -12.71 11.45
C PRO A 30 -11.39 -11.71 12.45
N VAL A 31 -10.09 -11.83 12.72
CA VAL A 31 -9.34 -10.91 13.60
C VAL A 31 -9.21 -9.55 12.93
N LEU A 32 -8.84 -9.52 11.64
CA LEU A 32 -8.74 -8.28 10.88
C LEU A 32 -10.06 -7.50 10.94
N LYS A 33 -11.18 -8.16 10.62
CA LYS A 33 -12.52 -7.57 10.67
C LYS A 33 -12.86 -7.02 12.05
N HIS A 34 -12.55 -7.76 13.10
CA HIS A 34 -12.83 -7.33 14.46
C HIS A 34 -12.04 -6.06 14.83
N VAL A 35 -10.74 -6.04 14.56
CA VAL A 35 -9.87 -4.91 14.90
C VAL A 35 -10.21 -3.67 14.07
N THR A 36 -10.44 -3.83 12.76
CA THR A 36 -10.77 -2.70 11.88
C THR A 36 -12.15 -2.14 12.20
N ARG A 37 -13.12 -2.99 12.54
CA ARG A 37 -14.44 -2.53 12.99
C ARG A 37 -14.37 -1.69 14.26
N LEU A 38 -13.64 -2.16 15.27
CA LEU A 38 -13.46 -1.42 16.52
C LEU A 38 -12.80 -0.06 16.28
N ALA A 39 -11.80 0.00 15.40
CA ALA A 39 -11.12 1.25 15.04
C ALA A 39 -12.04 2.21 14.26
N ALA A 40 -12.84 1.67 13.32
CA ALA A 40 -13.82 2.44 12.56
C ALA A 40 -14.90 3.05 13.46
N ASP A 41 -15.42 2.31 14.44
CA ASP A 41 -16.44 2.80 15.39
C ASP A 41 -15.96 4.00 16.23
N ILE A 42 -14.65 4.19 16.38
CA ILE A 42 -14.04 5.34 17.08
C ILE A 42 -13.34 6.33 16.14
N GLY A 43 -13.51 6.16 14.82
CA GLY A 43 -12.95 7.05 13.80
C GLY A 43 -11.42 7.08 13.78
N ILE A 44 -10.77 5.93 13.96
CA ILE A 44 -9.32 5.78 13.82
C ILE A 44 -9.03 4.92 12.59
N PRO A 45 -8.27 5.44 11.61
CA PRO A 45 -7.90 4.67 10.42
C PRO A 45 -6.95 3.53 10.77
N THR A 46 -7.04 2.45 9.99
CA THR A 46 -6.21 1.25 10.15
C THR A 46 -5.31 1.02 8.94
N HIS A 47 -4.16 0.41 9.19
CA HIS A 47 -3.16 0.16 8.15
C HIS A 47 -2.60 -1.25 8.28
N ILE A 48 -2.58 -2.00 7.18
CA ILE A 48 -1.83 -3.25 7.04
C ILE A 48 -0.69 -3.03 6.07
N HIS A 49 0.47 -3.54 6.47
CA HIS A 49 1.56 -3.85 5.57
C HIS A 49 1.56 -5.35 5.28
N SER A 50 1.73 -5.80 4.04
CA SER A 50 1.97 -7.20 3.74
C SER A 50 2.75 -7.41 2.45
N CYS A 51 4.08 -7.45 2.54
CA CYS A 51 4.94 -7.84 1.42
C CYS A 51 4.56 -9.18 0.78
N GLY A 52 4.95 -9.34 -0.47
CA GLY A 52 4.66 -10.49 -1.31
C GLY A 52 3.45 -10.29 -2.23
N PRO A 53 2.88 -11.39 -2.74
CA PRO A 53 1.60 -11.37 -3.45
C PRO A 53 0.50 -10.84 -2.52
N GLU A 54 -0.29 -9.89 -2.99
CA GLU A 54 -1.31 -9.25 -2.17
C GLU A 54 -2.59 -8.88 -2.93
N ALA A 55 -2.68 -9.12 -4.25
CA ALA A 55 -3.87 -8.76 -5.02
C ALA A 55 -5.17 -9.38 -4.46
N GLU A 56 -5.13 -10.65 -4.05
CA GLU A 56 -6.27 -11.31 -3.39
C GLU A 56 -6.48 -10.80 -1.95
N LEU A 57 -5.42 -10.38 -1.26
CA LEU A 57 -5.51 -9.78 0.07
C LEU A 57 -6.22 -8.42 0.01
N VAL A 58 -5.86 -7.57 -0.97
CA VAL A 58 -6.51 -6.28 -1.23
C VAL A 58 -8.01 -6.49 -1.47
N LYS A 59 -8.38 -7.47 -2.31
CA LYS A 59 -9.77 -7.84 -2.55
C LYS A 59 -10.48 -8.21 -1.24
N MET A 60 -9.96 -9.17 -0.48
CA MET A 60 -10.58 -9.62 0.77
C MET A 60 -10.72 -8.49 1.79
N ALA A 61 -9.68 -7.66 1.94
CA ALA A 61 -9.69 -6.55 2.86
C ALA A 61 -10.73 -5.49 2.46
N ALA A 62 -10.76 -5.10 1.18
CA ALA A 62 -11.70 -4.13 0.66
C ALA A 62 -13.14 -4.64 0.70
N GLU A 63 -13.35 -5.92 0.39
CA GLU A 63 -14.68 -6.51 0.25
C GLU A 63 -15.33 -6.86 1.60
N GLU A 64 -14.53 -7.26 2.59
CA GLU A 64 -15.02 -8.00 3.74
C GLU A 64 -14.63 -7.42 5.10
N SER A 65 -13.88 -6.31 5.14
CA SER A 65 -13.42 -5.65 6.37
C SER A 65 -13.56 -4.13 6.32
N ASP A 66 -13.34 -3.46 7.46
CA ASP A 66 -13.28 -2.00 7.56
C ASP A 66 -11.83 -1.45 7.46
N LEU A 67 -10.91 -2.21 6.85
CA LEU A 67 -9.50 -1.80 6.71
C LEU A 67 -9.40 -0.49 5.91
N THR A 68 -8.64 0.48 6.42
CA THR A 68 -8.52 1.79 5.76
C THR A 68 -7.42 1.84 4.71
N ILE A 69 -6.22 1.34 5.03
CA ILE A 69 -5.04 1.46 4.17
C ILE A 69 -4.37 0.09 4.05
N ILE A 70 -3.94 -0.25 2.84
CA ILE A 70 -3.08 -1.41 2.57
C ILE A 70 -1.84 -1.01 1.76
N ASP A 71 -0.71 -1.58 2.15
CA ASP A 71 0.60 -1.47 1.50
C ASP A 71 1.31 -2.83 1.56
N PRO A 72 2.37 -3.07 0.76
CA PRO A 72 3.04 -2.13 -0.15
C PRO A 72 2.69 -2.24 -1.64
N LEU A 73 1.78 -3.14 -2.04
CA LEU A 73 1.29 -3.33 -3.41
C LEU A 73 2.38 -3.78 -4.39
N GLU A 74 3.25 -4.71 -3.97
CA GLU A 74 4.40 -5.16 -4.75
C GLU A 74 4.03 -5.67 -6.14
N ILE A 75 4.79 -5.20 -7.14
CA ILE A 75 4.76 -5.73 -8.50
C ILE A 75 5.69 -6.96 -8.62
N LEU A 76 5.64 -7.63 -9.77
CA LEU A 76 6.58 -8.71 -10.09
C LEU A 76 8.04 -8.24 -9.97
N PRO A 77 8.97 -9.10 -9.49
CA PRO A 77 8.76 -10.50 -9.13
C PRO A 77 8.37 -10.74 -7.66
N MET A 78 8.32 -9.69 -6.84
CA MET A 78 8.11 -9.84 -5.39
C MET A 78 6.64 -10.02 -5.03
N GLY A 79 5.75 -9.36 -5.76
CA GLY A 79 4.30 -9.51 -5.62
C GLY A 79 3.60 -9.69 -6.96
N ASP A 80 2.30 -9.47 -6.97
CA ASP A 80 1.40 -9.74 -8.09
C ASP A 80 0.44 -8.57 -8.39
N CYS A 81 0.71 -7.39 -7.84
CA CYS A 81 -0.19 -6.25 -7.95
C CYS A 81 -0.10 -5.53 -9.30
N ASN A 82 -1.27 -5.16 -9.81
CA ASN A 82 -1.42 -4.14 -10.84
C ASN A 82 -2.15 -2.95 -10.21
N LEU A 83 -1.46 -1.83 -10.03
CA LEU A 83 -1.98 -0.69 -9.27
C LEU A 83 -3.24 -0.08 -9.91
N ALA A 84 -3.28 0.06 -11.24
CA ALA A 84 -4.43 0.60 -11.96
C ALA A 84 -5.66 -0.32 -11.85
N ASP A 85 -5.49 -1.65 -11.97
CA ASP A 85 -6.59 -2.62 -11.79
C ASP A 85 -7.14 -2.57 -10.36
N LEU A 86 -6.24 -2.56 -9.36
CA LEU A 86 -6.63 -2.48 -7.96
C LEU A 86 -7.37 -1.18 -7.64
N LYS A 87 -6.90 -0.04 -8.19
CA LYS A 87 -7.61 1.23 -8.05
C LYS A 87 -9.00 1.15 -8.67
N ALA A 88 -9.11 0.67 -9.90
CA ALA A 88 -10.38 0.59 -10.61
C ALA A 88 -11.42 -0.28 -9.90
N ARG A 89 -10.98 -1.36 -9.24
CA ARG A 89 -11.86 -2.33 -8.59
C ARG A 89 -12.18 -1.99 -7.13
N TYR A 90 -11.21 -1.46 -6.39
CA TYR A 90 -11.30 -1.35 -4.93
C TYR A 90 -10.98 0.04 -4.38
N GLY A 91 -10.53 0.96 -5.23
CA GLY A 91 -10.04 2.28 -4.84
C GLY A 91 -11.04 3.22 -4.18
N ASP A 92 -12.34 2.91 -4.25
CA ASP A 92 -13.42 3.64 -3.57
C ASP A 92 -13.72 3.07 -2.17
N ARG A 93 -13.12 1.93 -1.82
CA ARG A 93 -13.38 1.19 -0.57
C ARG A 93 -12.16 1.15 0.35
N ILE A 94 -10.96 1.15 -0.22
CA ILE A 94 -9.71 1.07 0.51
C ILE A 94 -8.69 2.05 -0.06
N ILE A 95 -7.84 2.61 0.80
CA ILE A 95 -6.73 3.46 0.39
C ILE A 95 -5.55 2.56 0.00
N LEU A 96 -5.05 2.78 -1.22
CA LEU A 96 -3.89 2.08 -1.74
C LEU A 96 -2.62 2.87 -1.44
N LYS A 97 -1.60 2.24 -0.85
CA LYS A 97 -0.30 2.88 -0.56
C LYS A 97 0.84 2.10 -1.21
N GLY A 98 1.52 2.72 -2.17
CA GLY A 98 2.59 2.04 -2.94
C GLY A 98 2.93 2.79 -4.24
N ASN A 99 3.61 2.16 -5.21
CA ASN A 99 4.23 0.85 -5.11
C ASN A 99 5.57 0.76 -5.86
N LEU A 100 6.34 1.85 -5.88
CA LEU A 100 7.59 1.93 -6.64
C LEU A 100 8.55 0.79 -6.28
N HIS A 101 9.02 0.06 -7.29
CA HIS A 101 9.88 -1.10 -7.09
C HIS A 101 11.16 -0.74 -6.31
N THR A 102 11.33 -1.34 -5.14
CA THR A 102 12.35 -0.95 -4.15
C THR A 102 13.77 -1.18 -4.67
N THR A 103 14.02 -2.29 -5.36
CA THR A 103 15.37 -2.60 -5.91
C THR A 103 15.64 -1.93 -7.25
N GLU A 104 14.83 -2.23 -8.27
CA GLU A 104 15.13 -1.82 -9.65
C GLU A 104 14.92 -0.32 -9.91
N VAL A 105 13.94 0.31 -9.23
CA VAL A 105 13.68 1.75 -9.38
C VAL A 105 14.39 2.54 -8.29
N MET A 106 14.11 2.25 -7.02
CA MET A 106 14.59 3.11 -5.94
C MET A 106 16.08 2.95 -5.66
N LEU A 107 16.60 1.72 -5.58
CA LEU A 107 18.00 1.45 -5.26
C LEU A 107 18.94 1.55 -6.48
N ARG A 108 18.56 0.94 -7.61
CA ARG A 108 19.43 0.81 -8.80
C ARG A 108 19.12 1.79 -9.91
N GLY A 109 17.92 2.37 -9.91
CA GLY A 109 17.45 3.27 -10.95
C GLY A 109 18.07 4.65 -10.85
N SER A 110 17.91 5.42 -11.93
CA SER A 110 18.25 6.84 -11.95
C SER A 110 17.14 7.69 -11.33
N VAL A 111 17.44 8.96 -11.03
CA VAL A 111 16.43 9.95 -10.63
C VAL A 111 15.28 10.01 -11.65
N ASP A 112 15.58 9.94 -12.94
CA ASP A 112 14.56 9.98 -13.99
C ASP A 112 13.65 8.73 -13.97
N ASP A 113 14.19 7.56 -13.62
CA ASP A 113 13.40 6.35 -13.43
C ASP A 113 12.42 6.49 -12.26
N VAL A 114 12.87 7.08 -11.15
CA VAL A 114 12.02 7.34 -9.98
C VAL A 114 10.93 8.35 -10.31
N VAL A 115 11.26 9.45 -11.00
CA VAL A 115 10.27 10.46 -11.44
C VAL A 115 9.22 9.81 -12.34
N ARG A 116 9.67 9.03 -13.34
CA ARG A 116 8.78 8.34 -14.28
C ARG A 116 7.86 7.34 -13.57
N ALA A 117 8.40 6.50 -12.69
CA ALA A 117 7.61 5.52 -11.94
C ALA A 117 6.64 6.20 -10.95
N SER A 118 7.06 7.30 -10.31
CA SER A 118 6.20 8.10 -9.44
C SER A 118 5.01 8.69 -10.19
N ARG A 119 5.24 9.27 -11.37
CA ARG A 119 4.17 9.81 -12.21
C ARG A 119 3.20 8.72 -12.65
N GLN A 120 3.72 7.58 -13.11
CA GLN A 120 2.88 6.45 -13.50
C GLN A 120 1.99 5.98 -12.35
N ALA A 121 2.54 5.80 -11.15
CA ALA A 121 1.76 5.39 -9.99
C ALA A 121 0.67 6.41 -9.60
N ILE A 122 0.98 7.71 -9.73
CA ILE A 122 -0.01 8.79 -9.54
C ILE A 122 -1.10 8.71 -10.61
N ASP A 123 -0.74 8.57 -11.88
CA ASP A 123 -1.72 8.47 -12.98
C ASP A 123 -2.63 7.24 -12.82
N ASP A 124 -2.07 6.12 -12.36
CA ASP A 124 -2.78 4.85 -12.16
C ASP A 124 -3.77 4.87 -10.99
N ALA A 125 -3.44 5.58 -9.89
CA ALA A 125 -4.19 5.43 -8.63
C ALA A 125 -4.69 6.72 -7.98
N ALA A 126 -4.21 7.90 -8.36
CA ALA A 126 -4.54 9.13 -7.63
C ALA A 126 -5.93 9.69 -7.97
N THR A 127 -6.47 9.39 -9.16
CA THR A 127 -7.79 9.92 -9.57
C THR A 127 -8.87 9.53 -8.56
N GLY A 128 -9.61 10.53 -8.07
CA GLY A 128 -10.65 10.34 -7.05
C GLY A 128 -10.15 10.26 -5.61
N GLY A 129 -8.85 10.48 -5.37
CA GLY A 129 -8.24 10.37 -4.04
C GLY A 129 -8.00 8.92 -3.62
N GLY A 130 -7.76 8.68 -2.33
CA GLY A 130 -7.60 7.31 -1.81
C GLY A 130 -6.32 6.60 -2.27
N PHE A 131 -5.27 7.35 -2.60
CA PHE A 131 -3.95 6.81 -2.95
C PHE A 131 -2.85 7.58 -2.23
N ILE A 132 -1.85 6.85 -1.73
CA ILE A 132 -0.64 7.38 -1.10
C ILE A 132 0.56 6.86 -1.88
N LEU A 133 1.27 7.74 -2.58
CA LEU A 133 2.52 7.37 -3.24
C LEU A 133 3.53 6.89 -2.20
N SER A 134 4.03 5.66 -2.39
CA SER A 134 5.03 5.02 -1.54
C SER A 134 5.87 4.05 -2.36
N THR A 135 6.93 3.53 -1.76
CA THR A 135 7.70 2.42 -2.30
C THR A 135 7.00 1.08 -2.07
N GLY A 136 7.38 0.08 -2.87
CA GLY A 136 6.90 -1.31 -2.79
C GLY A 136 7.46 -2.12 -1.63
N ASP A 137 8.34 -1.56 -0.80
CA ASP A 137 8.66 -1.99 0.57
C ASP A 137 9.57 -0.90 1.20
N GLN A 138 10.12 -1.15 2.38
CA GLN A 138 11.14 -0.32 3.00
C GLN A 138 12.35 -0.13 2.08
N CYS A 139 12.74 1.12 1.85
CA CYS A 139 14.00 1.44 1.18
C CYS A 139 15.17 0.81 1.94
N GLY A 140 16.00 0.06 1.22
CA GLY A 140 17.26 -0.46 1.77
C GLY A 140 18.21 0.67 2.15
N ARG A 141 19.14 0.40 3.07
CA ARG A 141 20.14 1.36 3.57
C ARG A 141 20.86 2.14 2.47
N ASP A 142 21.15 1.46 1.36
CA ASP A 142 21.96 2.00 0.26
C ASP A 142 21.13 2.69 -0.83
N THR A 143 19.82 2.88 -0.59
CA THR A 143 18.96 3.62 -1.53
C THR A 143 19.48 5.06 -1.65
N PRO A 144 19.84 5.54 -2.85
CA PRO A 144 20.38 6.88 -3.02
C PRO A 144 19.42 7.95 -2.52
N ASP A 145 19.94 8.92 -1.76
CA ASP A 145 19.13 10.01 -1.22
C ASP A 145 18.45 10.82 -2.34
N GLU A 146 19.13 11.04 -3.47
CA GLU A 146 18.58 11.74 -4.62
C GLU A 146 17.33 11.05 -5.18
N ASN A 147 17.27 9.71 -5.13
CA ASN A 147 16.11 8.94 -5.56
C ASN A 147 14.95 9.14 -4.58
N ILE A 148 15.21 9.10 -3.26
CA ILE A 148 14.19 9.38 -2.24
C ILE A 148 13.64 10.82 -2.40
N ARG A 149 14.54 11.81 -2.58
CA ARG A 149 14.14 13.22 -2.79
C ARG A 149 13.35 13.39 -4.07
N ALA A 150 13.72 12.70 -5.16
CA ALA A 150 13.01 12.76 -6.43
C ALA A 150 11.57 12.24 -6.32
N MET A 151 11.33 11.15 -5.58
CA MET A 151 9.97 10.65 -5.33
C MET A 151 9.13 11.68 -4.57
N VAL A 152 9.69 12.26 -3.49
CA VAL A 152 9.01 13.27 -2.67
C VAL A 152 8.69 14.52 -3.49
N GLU A 153 9.64 15.00 -4.30
CA GLU A 153 9.44 16.19 -5.13
C GLU A 153 8.42 15.94 -6.24
N THR A 154 8.42 14.74 -6.83
CA THR A 154 7.42 14.35 -7.83
C THR A 154 6.02 14.31 -7.21
N ALA A 155 5.86 13.74 -6.01
CA ALA A 155 4.58 13.77 -5.29
C ALA A 155 4.09 15.21 -5.04
N ARG A 156 5.00 16.13 -4.69
CA ARG A 156 4.67 17.53 -4.40
C ARG A 156 4.30 18.35 -5.63
N THR A 157 4.91 18.07 -6.78
CA THR A 157 4.79 18.88 -8.00
C THR A 157 3.78 18.30 -8.99
N TYR A 158 3.71 16.98 -9.12
CA TYR A 158 2.82 16.29 -10.04
C TYR A 158 1.58 15.71 -9.35
N GLY A 159 1.69 15.33 -8.08
CA GLY A 159 0.57 14.78 -7.29
C GLY A 159 -0.43 15.82 -6.78
N ARG A 160 -0.36 17.07 -7.24
CA ARG A 160 -1.36 18.11 -6.96
C ARG A 160 -2.35 18.16 -8.12
N TYR A 161 -3.57 17.72 -7.87
CA TYR A 161 -4.70 17.75 -8.80
C TYR A 161 -5.92 18.34 -8.11
#